data_AF-A0A328BS10-F1
#
_entry.id   AF-A0A328BS10-F1
#
_cell.length_a   1.000
_cell.length_b   1.000
_cell.length_c   1.000
_cell.angle_alpha   90.00
_cell.angle_beta   90.00
_cell.angle_gamma   90.00
#
_symmetry.space_group_name_H-M   'P 1'
#
loop_
_entity.id
_entity.type
_entity.pdbx_description
1 polymer ?
#
loop_
_entity_poly.entity_id
_entity_poly.type
_entity_poly.pdbx_seq_one_letter_code
_entity_poly.pdbx_strand_id
1 'polypeptide(L)'
;MIYFIRDTATGLVKIGFSDSPRGRLAKMQVDCPGQLLLLATQEGGRRVESTLHERFAHLHVRGEWHRLGDDLDAHIGSLPPASLSSPAVERARPKHVLLVESLCDATGVGFITARSWLRRKSIPGRYWLAISKAGVMSLEELAVMMADPTPDTDDHRHQHGGLRSFRARREGQEQNCEAA
;
A
#
# COMPACT_ATOMS: atom_id res chain seq x y z
N MET A 1 18.94 0.27 11.87
CA MET A 1 19.52 -0.16 10.58
C MET A 1 19.10 0.80 9.49
N ILE A 2 20.00 1.14 8.58
CA ILE A 2 19.65 1.81 7.34
C ILE A 2 19.13 0.78 6.35
N TYR A 3 18.13 1.16 5.55
CA TYR A 3 17.56 0.34 4.50
C TYR A 3 17.46 1.10 3.19
N PHE A 4 17.55 0.34 2.10
CA PHE A 4 17.36 0.83 0.74
C PHE A 4 16.20 0.07 0.10
N ILE A 5 15.06 0.74 -0.10
CA ILE A 5 13.85 0.13 -0.68
C ILE A 5 13.60 0.74 -2.06
N ARG A 6 13.56 -0.08 -3.09
CA ARG A 6 13.22 0.32 -4.45
C ARG A 6 11.73 0.13 -4.72
N ASP A 7 11.11 1.14 -5.31
CA ASP A 7 9.84 0.97 -6.00
C ASP A 7 10.12 0.47 -7.43
N THR A 8 9.61 -0.72 -7.75
CA THR A 8 9.81 -1.34 -9.07
C THR A 8 9.09 -0.61 -10.19
N ALA A 9 7.99 0.08 -9.90
CA ALA A 9 7.20 0.79 -10.90
C ALA A 9 7.90 2.09 -11.34
N THR A 10 8.48 2.83 -10.40
CA THR A 10 9.14 4.12 -10.67
C THR A 10 10.66 4.02 -10.78
N GLY A 11 11.25 2.94 -10.28
CA GLY A 11 12.70 2.78 -10.17
C GLY A 11 13.35 3.59 -9.04
N LEU A 12 12.57 4.39 -8.29
CA LEU A 12 13.10 5.23 -7.22
C LEU A 12 13.49 4.41 -5.99
N VAL A 13 14.52 4.86 -5.30
CA VAL A 13 15.02 4.24 -4.07
C VAL A 13 14.78 5.14 -2.87
N LYS A 14 14.15 4.58 -1.85
CA LYS A 14 14.01 5.17 -0.53
C LYS A 14 15.20 4.77 0.33
N ILE A 15 15.87 5.77 0.90
CA ILE A 15 16.86 5.60 1.96
C ILE A 15 16.14 5.90 3.27
N GLY A 16 16.26 5.01 4.27
CA GLY A 16 15.65 5.30 5.56
C GLY A 16 16.22 4.48 6.71
N PHE A 17 15.89 4.88 7.94
CA PHE A 17 16.27 4.20 9.17
C PHE A 17 15.09 3.46 9.83
N SER A 18 15.31 2.25 10.30
CA SER A 18 14.36 1.50 11.14
C SER A 18 15.07 0.42 11.96
N ASP A 19 14.48 0.07 13.10
CA ASP A 19 14.85 -1.14 13.86
C ASP A 19 14.38 -2.43 13.18
N SER A 20 13.37 -2.33 12.29
CA SER A 20 12.89 -3.46 11.49
C SER A 20 12.64 -3.04 10.03
N PRO A 21 13.66 -3.05 9.16
CA PRO A 21 13.53 -2.76 7.74
C PRO A 21 12.45 -3.59 7.03
N ARG A 22 12.36 -4.89 7.33
CA ARG A 22 11.33 -5.78 6.76
C ARG A 22 9.93 -5.42 7.25
N GLY A 23 9.77 -5.11 8.53
CA GLY A 23 8.49 -4.63 9.07
C GLY A 23 8.08 -3.28 8.47
N ARG A 24 9.05 -2.38 8.24
CA ARG A 24 8.83 -1.10 7.57
C ARG A 24 8.43 -1.28 6.11
N LEU A 25 9.09 -2.16 5.36
CA LEU A 25 8.72 -2.55 4.00
C LEU A 25 7.27 -3.04 3.96
N ALA A 26 6.91 -4.00 4.83
CA ALA A 26 5.56 -4.55 4.87
C ALA A 26 4.50 -3.47 5.12
N LYS A 27 4.76 -2.54 6.04
CA LYS A 27 3.89 -1.38 6.31
C LYS A 27 3.80 -0.45 5.10
N MET A 28 4.93 -0.13 4.46
CA MET A 28 4.94 0.74 3.28
C MET A 28 4.22 0.14 2.08
N GLN A 29 4.36 -1.17 1.87
CA GLN A 29 3.71 -1.89 0.76
C GLN A 29 2.19 -1.79 0.84
N VAL A 30 1.61 -1.62 2.03
CA VAL A 30 0.17 -1.42 2.20
C VAL A 30 -0.33 -0.16 1.50
N ASP A 31 0.44 0.92 1.55
CA ASP A 31 0.05 2.23 1.01
C ASP A 31 0.68 2.48 -0.37
N CYS A 32 1.36 1.48 -0.94
CA CYS A 32 2.01 1.55 -2.24
C CYS A 32 1.39 0.52 -3.19
N PRO A 33 0.73 0.94 -4.29
CA PRO A 33 0.17 0.00 -5.26
C PRO A 33 1.25 -0.72 -6.08
N GLY A 34 2.45 -0.13 -6.22
CA GLY A 34 3.60 -0.75 -6.87
C GLY A 34 4.36 -1.70 -5.94
N GLN A 35 5.09 -2.66 -6.51
CA GLN A 35 5.90 -3.58 -5.72
C GLN A 35 7.16 -2.89 -5.18
N LEU A 36 7.39 -3.01 -3.87
CA LEU A 36 8.57 -2.52 -3.18
C LEU A 36 9.57 -3.67 -2.93
N LEU A 37 10.84 -3.43 -3.19
CA LEU A 37 11.94 -4.37 -2.98
C LEU A 37 12.96 -3.80 -2.00
N LEU A 38 13.23 -4.52 -0.91
CA LEU A 38 14.36 -4.20 -0.04
C LEU A 38 15.65 -4.69 -0.70
N LEU A 39 16.47 -3.75 -1.18
CA LEU A 39 17.71 -4.04 -1.89
C LEU A 39 18.83 -4.46 -0.92
N ALA A 40 19.08 -3.63 0.08
CA ALA A 40 20.15 -3.82 1.04
C ALA A 40 19.81 -3.19 2.40
N THR A 41 20.58 -3.60 3.41
CA THR A 41 20.60 -2.97 4.73
C THR A 41 22.03 -2.78 5.20
N GLN A 42 22.28 -1.73 5.97
CA GLN A 42 23.56 -1.53 6.64
C GLN A 42 23.36 -1.05 8.08
N GLU A 43 24.39 -1.26 8.91
CA GLU A 43 24.41 -0.72 10.26
C GLU A 43 24.42 0.80 10.23
N GLY A 44 23.73 1.39 11.20
CA GLY A 44 23.61 2.84 11.29
C GLY A 44 22.30 3.29 11.94
N GLY A 45 22.36 4.54 12.39
CA GLY A 45 21.25 5.30 12.96
C GLY A 45 20.89 6.53 12.13
N ARG A 46 20.02 7.38 12.67
CA ARG A 46 19.58 8.64 12.02
C ARG A 46 20.73 9.54 11.52
N ARG A 47 21.87 9.54 12.21
CA ARG A 47 23.06 10.29 11.75
C ARG A 47 23.59 9.76 10.42
N VAL A 48 23.70 8.43 10.29
CA VAL A 48 24.14 7.77 9.05
C VAL A 48 23.13 7.99 7.93
N GLU A 49 21.84 7.91 8.25
CA GLU A 49 20.74 8.25 7.32
C GLU A 49 20.90 9.67 6.77
N SER A 50 21.10 10.68 7.65
CA SER A 50 21.32 12.07 7.23
C SER A 50 22.55 12.21 6.32
N THR A 51 23.68 11.61 6.69
CA THR A 51 24.90 11.65 5.87
C THR A 51 24.68 11.03 4.49
N LEU A 52 23.89 9.95 4.39
CA LEU A 52 23.56 9.36 3.09
C LEU A 52 22.64 10.26 2.27
N HIS A 53 21.64 10.90 2.89
CA HIS A 53 20.80 11.87 2.21
C HIS A 53 21.60 13.06 1.69
N GLU A 54 22.55 13.56 2.47
CA GLU A 54 23.47 14.62 2.04
C GLU A 54 24.37 14.15 0.88
N ARG A 55 24.97 12.95 1.01
CA ARG A 55 25.82 12.36 -0.03
C ARG A 55 25.08 12.21 -1.37
N PHE A 56 23.84 11.72 -1.34
CA PHE A 56 23.03 11.46 -2.52
C PHE A 56 22.02 12.57 -2.83
N ALA A 57 22.20 13.78 -2.27
CA ALA A 57 21.27 14.89 -2.46
C ALA A 57 21.07 15.26 -3.94
N HIS A 58 22.08 15.07 -4.78
CA HIS A 58 22.01 15.29 -6.22
C HIS A 58 21.08 14.30 -6.95
N LEU A 59 20.74 13.16 -6.33
CA LEU A 59 19.75 12.19 -6.82
C LEU A 59 18.38 12.37 -6.19
N HIS A 60 18.22 13.31 -5.26
CA HIS A 60 16.97 13.52 -4.53
C HIS A 60 15.82 13.88 -5.48
N VAL A 61 14.66 13.26 -5.25
CA VAL A 61 13.43 13.55 -5.99
C VAL A 61 12.40 14.19 -5.09
N ARG A 62 12.06 13.53 -3.98
CA ARG A 62 11.09 14.04 -3.00
C ARG A 62 11.16 13.27 -1.69
N GLY A 63 11.01 13.96 -0.56
CA GLY A 63 11.05 13.34 0.76
C GLY A 63 12.33 12.52 0.94
N GLU A 64 12.19 11.21 1.10
CA GLU A 64 13.31 10.26 1.27
C GLU A 64 13.62 9.47 -0.02
N TRP A 65 13.01 9.82 -1.15
CA TRP A 65 13.13 9.11 -2.43
C TRP A 65 14.16 9.74 -3.36
N HIS A 66 15.01 8.90 -3.95
CA HIS A 66 16.14 9.27 -4.82
C HIS A 66 16.06 8.47 -6.13
N ARG A 67 16.62 9.02 -7.20
CA ARG A 67 16.90 8.25 -8.43
C ARG A 67 18.00 7.23 -8.15
N LEU A 68 17.95 6.08 -8.80
CA LEU A 68 19.04 5.11 -8.77
C LEU A 68 20.11 5.52 -9.80
N GLY A 69 21.00 6.42 -9.38
CA GLY A 69 22.20 6.78 -10.16
C GLY A 69 23.36 5.81 -9.89
N ASP A 70 24.41 5.89 -10.71
CA ASP A 70 25.54 4.95 -10.70
C ASP A 70 26.25 4.88 -9.33
N ASP A 71 26.37 6.01 -8.62
CA ASP A 71 27.04 6.08 -7.32
C ASP A 71 26.20 5.49 -6.18
N LEU A 72 24.88 5.69 -6.20
CA LEU A 72 23.95 5.07 -5.27
C LEU A 72 23.83 3.57 -5.54
N ASP A 73 23.77 3.16 -6.81
CA ASP A 73 23.74 1.75 -7.19
C ASP A 73 25.04 1.04 -6.78
N ALA A 74 26.21 1.65 -7.04
CA ALA A 74 27.49 1.13 -6.58
C ALA A 74 27.57 1.04 -5.06
N HIS A 75 27.04 2.03 -4.34
CA HIS A 75 26.98 1.98 -2.88
C HIS A 75 26.11 0.81 -2.40
N ILE A 76 24.90 0.63 -2.95
CA ILE A 76 24.01 -0.48 -2.60
C ILE A 76 24.64 -1.83 -2.97
N GLY A 77 25.28 -1.93 -4.13
CA GLY A 77 25.96 -3.15 -4.60
C GLY A 77 27.16 -3.56 -3.75
N SER A 78 27.76 -2.63 -3.00
CA SER A 78 28.82 -2.92 -2.03
C SER A 78 28.32 -3.49 -0.70
N LEU A 79 27.01 -3.43 -0.45
CA LEU A 79 26.38 -3.91 0.78
C LEU A 79 25.91 -5.37 0.65
N PRO A 80 25.82 -6.11 1.77
CA PRO A 80 25.17 -7.41 1.74
C PRO A 80 23.72 -7.26 1.26
N PRO A 81 23.27 -8.07 0.30
CA PRO A 81 21.90 -8.01 -0.18
C PRO A 81 20.97 -8.35 0.98
N ALA A 82 19.80 -7.71 1.03
CA ALA A 82 18.82 -7.95 2.09
C ALA A 82 18.22 -9.38 2.08
N SER A 83 18.64 -10.20 1.11
CA SER A 83 18.21 -11.56 0.81
C SER A 83 19.09 -12.69 1.38
N LEU A 84 19.92 -12.45 2.40
CA LEU A 84 20.38 -13.58 3.24
C LEU A 84 19.28 -14.03 4.20
N SER A 85 18.26 -14.65 3.62
CA SER A 85 17.46 -15.72 4.19
C SER A 85 16.93 -16.57 3.02
N SER A 86 17.76 -17.55 2.60
CA SER A 86 17.50 -18.79 1.83
C SER A 86 16.49 -18.77 0.63
N PRO A 87 16.76 -19.51 -0.48
CA PRO A 87 15.84 -19.67 -1.64
C PRO A 87 14.44 -20.27 -1.34
N ALA A 88 14.10 -20.51 -0.07
CA ALA A 88 12.76 -20.87 0.38
C ALA A 88 11.76 -19.71 0.33
N VAL A 89 12.20 -18.45 0.40
CA VAL A 89 11.30 -17.28 0.50
C VAL A 89 10.56 -17.00 -0.82
N GLU A 90 11.18 -17.28 -1.97
CA GLU A 90 10.54 -17.10 -3.28
C GLU A 90 9.45 -18.16 -3.56
N ARG A 91 9.53 -19.32 -2.90
CA ARG A 91 8.52 -20.39 -2.93
C ARG A 91 7.49 -20.31 -1.79
N ALA A 92 7.63 -19.37 -0.87
CA ALA A 92 6.77 -19.20 0.30
C ALA A 92 5.97 -17.90 0.21
N ARG A 93 5.35 -17.59 -0.95
CA ARG A 93 4.32 -16.54 -0.99
C ARG A 93 3.21 -16.94 -0.02
N PRO A 94 2.96 -16.16 1.05
CA PRO A 94 2.01 -16.58 2.05
C PRO A 94 0.61 -16.63 1.42
N LYS A 95 -0.14 -17.71 1.67
CA LYS A 95 -1.43 -18.02 1.01
C LYS A 95 -2.40 -16.83 0.95
N HIS A 96 -2.35 -15.96 1.94
CA HIS A 96 -3.19 -14.76 2.00
C HIS A 96 -2.91 -13.73 0.88
N VAL A 97 -1.67 -13.60 0.41
CA VAL A 97 -1.32 -12.67 -0.68
C VAL A 97 -1.88 -13.17 -2.00
N LEU A 98 -1.69 -14.46 -2.29
CA LEU A 98 -2.25 -15.10 -3.47
C LEU A 98 -3.78 -15.04 -3.48
N LEU A 99 -4.41 -15.21 -2.32
CA LEU A 99 -5.86 -15.10 -2.20
C LEU A 99 -6.38 -13.68 -2.47
N VAL A 100 -5.66 -12.63 -2.03
CA VAL A 100 -6.04 -11.24 -2.31
C VAL A 100 -5.92 -10.92 -3.80
N GLU A 101 -4.83 -11.34 -4.44
CA GLU A 101 -4.62 -11.13 -5.89
C GLU A 101 -5.73 -11.81 -6.69
N SER A 102 -6.01 -13.10 -6.42
CA SER A 102 -7.10 -13.82 -7.08
C SER A 102 -8.47 -13.19 -6.86
N LEU A 103 -8.72 -12.58 -5.68
CA LEU A 103 -9.94 -11.82 -5.43
C LEU A 103 -9.99 -10.53 -6.26
N CYS A 104 -8.88 -9.82 -6.40
CA CYS A 104 -8.83 -8.62 -7.24
C CYS A 104 -9.17 -8.98 -8.69
N ASP A 105 -8.56 -10.04 -9.22
CA ASP A 105 -8.78 -10.51 -10.58
C ASP A 105 -10.23 -10.96 -10.80
N ALA A 106 -10.81 -11.69 -9.84
CA ALA A 106 -12.18 -12.19 -9.95
C ALA A 106 -13.25 -11.09 -9.82
N THR A 107 -12.96 -10.02 -9.09
CA THR A 107 -14.00 -9.02 -8.71
C THR A 107 -13.78 -7.63 -9.31
N GLY A 108 -12.60 -7.36 -9.85
CA GLY A 108 -12.19 -6.03 -10.34
C GLY A 108 -12.02 -4.98 -9.25
N VAL A 109 -12.04 -5.36 -7.96
CA VAL A 109 -11.84 -4.41 -6.86
C VAL A 109 -10.36 -4.23 -6.54
N GLY A 110 -10.01 -3.08 -5.97
CA GLY A 110 -8.64 -2.79 -5.56
C GLY A 110 -8.15 -3.69 -4.42
N PHE A 111 -6.83 -3.91 -4.39
CA PHE A 111 -6.11 -4.76 -3.42
C PHE A 111 -6.50 -4.48 -1.96
N ILE A 112 -6.58 -3.21 -1.57
CA ILE A 112 -6.92 -2.79 -0.20
C ILE A 112 -8.34 -3.22 0.17
N THR A 113 -9.28 -3.14 -0.77
CA THR A 113 -10.67 -3.54 -0.60
C THR A 113 -10.78 -5.06 -0.44
N ALA A 114 -10.15 -5.83 -1.34
CA ALA A 114 -10.15 -7.29 -1.26
C ALA A 114 -9.53 -7.80 0.04
N ARG A 115 -8.37 -7.23 0.44
CA ARG A 115 -7.71 -7.56 1.72
C ARG A 115 -8.57 -7.22 2.93
N SER A 116 -9.27 -6.08 2.90
CA SER A 116 -10.19 -5.67 3.95
C SER A 116 -11.32 -6.69 4.16
N TRP A 117 -11.90 -7.21 3.08
CA TRP A 117 -12.97 -8.20 3.17
C TRP A 117 -12.51 -9.52 3.78
N LEU A 118 -11.32 -10.01 3.42
CA LEU A 118 -10.76 -11.23 4.02
C LEU A 118 -10.50 -11.05 5.52
N ARG A 119 -9.93 -9.90 5.92
CA ARG A 119 -9.66 -9.59 7.34
C ARG A 119 -10.95 -9.57 8.16
N ARG A 120 -11.99 -8.95 7.62
CA ARG A 120 -13.28 -8.75 8.30
C ARG A 120 -14.27 -9.88 8.07
N LYS A 121 -13.88 -10.90 7.31
CA LYS A 121 -14.76 -11.99 6.86
C LYS A 121 -16.09 -11.44 6.27
N SER A 122 -16.00 -10.42 5.42
CA SER A 122 -17.17 -9.59 5.03
C SER A 122 -17.26 -9.37 3.51
N ILE A 123 -17.14 -10.43 2.70
CA ILE A 123 -17.22 -10.32 1.23
C ILE A 123 -18.67 -10.04 0.81
N PRO A 124 -18.97 -8.93 0.11
CA PRO A 124 -20.33 -8.64 -0.33
C PRO A 124 -20.88 -9.70 -1.30
N GLY A 125 -22.13 -10.13 -1.05
CA GLY A 125 -22.83 -11.19 -1.82
C GLY A 125 -22.77 -11.03 -3.34
N ARG A 126 -22.80 -9.78 -3.83
CA ARG A 126 -22.74 -9.47 -5.27
C ARG A 126 -21.49 -10.01 -5.99
N TYR A 127 -20.41 -10.31 -5.27
CA TYR A 127 -19.17 -10.83 -5.85
C TYR A 127 -19.05 -12.36 -5.76
N TRP A 128 -19.91 -13.04 -5.01
CA TRP A 128 -19.74 -14.46 -4.71
C TRP A 128 -19.73 -15.34 -5.96
N LEU A 129 -20.62 -15.05 -6.91
CA LEU A 129 -20.68 -15.81 -8.16
C LEU A 129 -19.40 -15.62 -8.99
N ALA A 130 -18.83 -14.42 -9.01
CA ALA A 130 -17.60 -14.14 -9.75
C ALA A 130 -16.39 -14.85 -9.10
N ILE A 131 -16.30 -14.77 -7.76
CA ILE A 131 -15.27 -15.45 -6.95
C ILE A 131 -15.35 -16.96 -7.13
N SER A 132 -16.56 -17.53 -7.09
CA SER A 132 -16.76 -18.97 -7.27
C SER A 132 -16.48 -19.45 -8.69
N LYS A 133 -16.92 -18.71 -9.72
CA LYS A 133 -16.61 -19.04 -11.12
C LYS A 133 -15.12 -18.95 -11.43
N ALA A 134 -14.41 -18.03 -10.78
CA ALA A 134 -12.95 -17.91 -10.90
C ALA A 134 -12.18 -18.97 -10.12
N GLY A 135 -12.87 -19.86 -9.37
CA GLY A 135 -12.22 -20.93 -8.59
C GLY A 135 -11.45 -20.41 -7.36
N VAL A 136 -11.75 -19.19 -6.91
CA VAL A 136 -11.06 -18.57 -5.77
C VAL A 136 -11.55 -19.15 -4.45
N MET A 137 -12.87 -19.24 -4.30
CA MET A 137 -13.56 -19.89 -3.17
C MET A 137 -14.92 -20.42 -3.64
N SER A 138 -15.34 -21.58 -3.16
CA SER A 138 -16.66 -22.13 -3.41
C SER A 138 -17.76 -21.31 -2.70
N LEU A 139 -19.01 -21.49 -3.12
CA LEU A 139 -20.15 -20.85 -2.44
C LEU A 139 -20.29 -21.34 -0.98
N GLU A 140 -19.89 -22.58 -0.69
CA GLU A 140 -19.89 -23.14 0.67
C GLU A 140 -18.81 -22.49 1.53
N GLU A 141 -17.60 -22.34 1.00
CA GLU A 141 -16.49 -21.67 1.69
C GLU A 141 -16.82 -20.21 2.00
N LEU A 142 -17.45 -19.51 1.04
CA LEU A 142 -17.93 -18.14 1.23
C LEU A 142 -19.01 -18.07 2.32
N ALA A 143 -19.96 -19.01 2.33
CA ALA A 143 -21.00 -19.05 3.36
C ALA A 143 -20.42 -19.32 4.75
N VAL A 144 -19.48 -20.26 4.87
CA VAL A 144 -18.77 -20.55 6.13
C VAL A 144 -17.97 -19.34 6.61
N MET A 145 -17.30 -18.62 5.71
CA MET A 145 -16.54 -17.42 6.07
C MET A 145 -17.42 -16.36 6.72
N MET A 146 -18.66 -16.20 6.25
CA MET A 146 -19.61 -15.21 6.77
C MET A 146 -20.33 -15.65 8.06
N ALA A 147 -20.29 -16.94 8.39
CA ALA A 147 -20.99 -17.52 9.54
C ALA A 147 -20.24 -17.35 10.87
N ASP A 148 -18.98 -16.89 10.85
CA ASP A 148 -18.14 -16.68 12.03
C ASP A 148 -17.92 -15.18 12.27
N PRO A 149 -18.83 -14.50 13.02
CA PRO A 149 -18.66 -13.10 13.36
C PRO A 149 -17.49 -12.96 14.33
N THR A 150 -16.36 -12.45 13.84
CA THR A 150 -15.34 -11.90 14.75
C THR A 150 -16.02 -10.85 15.62
N PRO A 151 -15.83 -10.85 16.96
CA PRO A 151 -16.36 -9.79 17.80
C PRO A 151 -15.81 -8.46 17.30
N ASP A 152 -16.74 -7.58 16.95
CA ASP A 152 -16.51 -6.23 16.46
C ASP A 152 -15.86 -5.41 17.58
N THR A 153 -14.52 -5.41 17.63
CA THR A 153 -13.74 -4.44 18.41
C THR A 153 -13.07 -3.46 17.46
N ASP A 154 -13.90 -2.67 16.76
CA ASP A 154 -13.47 -1.40 16.18
C ASP A 154 -14.66 -0.44 16.14
N ASP A 155 -15.20 -0.12 17.32
CA ASP A 155 -16.10 1.02 17.52
C ASP A 155 -15.30 2.32 17.40
N HIS A 156 -15.11 2.76 16.15
CA HIS A 156 -14.95 4.16 15.83
C HIS A 156 -15.89 4.49 14.66
N ARG A 157 -17.20 4.47 14.93
CA ARG A 157 -18.18 5.12 14.06
C ARG A 157 -18.07 6.65 14.14
N HIS A 158 -17.65 7.20 13.01
CA HIS A 158 -18.27 8.32 12.28
C HIS A 158 -18.72 9.57 13.04
N GLN A 159 -18.20 10.71 12.58
CA GLN A 159 -19.05 11.87 12.31
C GLN A 159 -18.98 12.28 10.83
N HIS A 160 -20.17 12.66 10.36
CA HIS A 160 -20.61 12.84 8.98
C HIS A 160 -20.07 14.11 8.30
N GLY A 161 -20.04 14.08 6.97
CA GLY A 161 -19.95 15.26 6.11
C GLY A 161 -20.38 14.93 4.68
N GLY A 162 -21.70 14.84 4.45
CA GLY A 162 -22.28 14.50 3.16
C GLY A 162 -22.10 15.61 2.12
N LEU A 163 -21.56 15.26 0.94
CA LEU A 163 -21.57 16.10 -0.23
C LEU A 163 -22.92 15.97 -0.95
N ARG A 164 -23.82 16.92 -0.69
CA ARG A 164 -25.01 17.18 -1.51
C ARG A 164 -24.60 18.00 -2.73
N SER A 165 -24.76 17.39 -3.91
CA SER A 165 -25.20 17.97 -5.19
C SER A 165 -25.13 19.50 -5.35
N PHE A 166 -24.17 19.98 -6.15
CA PHE A 166 -24.19 21.32 -6.75
C PHE A 166 -24.80 21.26 -8.15
N ARG A 167 -26.03 21.76 -8.31
CA ARG A 167 -26.61 22.16 -9.60
C ARG A 167 -27.61 23.31 -9.35
N ALA A 168 -27.21 24.53 -9.64
CA ALA A 168 -28.07 25.71 -9.76
C ALA A 168 -27.58 26.48 -11.00
N ARG A 169 -28.25 26.31 -12.15
CA ARG A 169 -29.27 27.21 -12.75
C ARG A 169 -28.86 28.68 -12.76
N ARG A 170 -28.71 29.17 -14.00
CA ARG A 170 -28.70 30.58 -14.44
C ARG A 170 -30.12 31.17 -14.35
N GLU A 171 -30.16 32.50 -14.59
CA GLU A 171 -31.31 33.43 -14.70
C GLU A 171 -31.60 34.12 -13.35
N GLY A 172 -31.64 35.44 -13.20
CA GLY A 172 -31.55 36.63 -14.06
C GLY A 172 -31.96 37.84 -13.18
N GLN A 173 -31.45 39.04 -13.50
CA GLN A 173 -32.06 40.40 -13.31
C GLN A 173 -33.16 40.57 -12.24
N GLU A 174 -33.13 41.52 -11.30
CA GLU A 174 -33.06 42.97 -11.48
C GLU A 174 -33.02 43.66 -10.11
N GLN A 175 -32.20 44.71 -10.02
CA GLN A 175 -32.45 46.04 -9.43
C GLN A 175 -33.57 46.21 -8.38
N ASN A 176 -33.21 46.72 -7.19
CA ASN A 176 -33.81 47.99 -6.75
C ASN A 176 -32.91 48.77 -5.79
N CYS A 177 -32.92 50.09 -5.98
CA CYS A 177 -32.22 51.12 -5.23
C CYS A 177 -32.95 51.49 -3.91
N GLU A 178 -32.31 52.40 -3.17
CA GLU A 178 -32.81 53.19 -2.02
C GLU A 178 -32.69 52.58 -0.61
N ALA A 179 -31.76 53.13 0.16
CA ALA A 179 -32.07 53.66 1.47
C ALA A 179 -31.12 54.83 1.79
N ALA A 180 -31.74 55.91 2.26
CA ALA A 180 -31.16 57.17 2.71
C ALA A 180 -30.31 57.02 3.99
#